data_AF-A0A9E1UAJ9-F1
#
_entry.id   AF-A0A9E1UAJ9-F1
#
_cell.length_a   1.000
_cell.length_b   1.000
_cell.length_c   1.000
_cell.angle_alpha   90.00
_cell.angle_beta   90.00
_cell.angle_gamma   90.00
#
_symmetry.space_group_name_H-M   'P 1'
#
loop_
_entity.id
_entity.type
_entity.pdbx_description
1 polymer ?
#
loop_
_entity_poly.entity_id
_entity_poly.type
_entity_poly.pdbx_seq_one_letter_code
_entity_poly.pdbx_strand_id
1 'polypeptide(L)'
;MIRIAEFFQPDQESLIRLVKQCGVTDVVGAMDWSEGLEVPKERLPWSLDKLAAQKKRYEKTGFYLAALENRPPMEKVKLGIEGRDQEIEQVIELIRNMGKLEIPVWCYEWMPIFNWIRTTINLPSRGGALVTQFRLEDVTDPYENEYG
;
A
#
# COMPACT_ATOMS: atom_id res chain seq x y z
N MET A 1 8.09 -15.02 -19.27
CA MET A 1 8.14 -13.60 -19.67
C MET A 1 7.93 -12.77 -18.41
N ILE A 2 8.74 -11.74 -18.18
CA ILE A 2 8.61 -10.86 -16.99
C ILE A 2 7.43 -9.91 -17.24
N ARG A 3 6.53 -9.77 -16.25
CA ARG A 3 5.48 -8.74 -16.26
C ARG A 3 6.00 -7.53 -15.52
N ILE A 4 5.77 -6.35 -16.08
CA ILE A 4 6.08 -5.07 -15.44
C ILE A 4 4.75 -4.49 -14.97
N ALA A 5 4.72 -3.99 -13.73
CA ALA A 5 3.59 -3.28 -13.15
C ALA A 5 4.08 -1.97 -12.53
N GLU A 6 3.21 -0.97 -12.47
CA GLU A 6 3.45 0.31 -11.78
C GLU A 6 2.50 0.45 -10.59
N PHE A 7 2.92 1.16 -9.55
CA PHE A 7 2.05 1.51 -8.42
C PHE A 7 1.41 2.86 -8.65
N PHE A 8 0.07 2.93 -8.60
CA PHE A 8 -0.67 4.18 -8.67
C PHE A 8 -2.09 4.04 -8.12
N GLN A 9 -2.72 5.17 -7.79
CA GLN A 9 -4.15 5.29 -7.50
C GLN A 9 -4.94 5.49 -8.80
N PRO A 10 -6.20 5.01 -8.88
CA PRO A 10 -6.97 5.00 -10.12
C PRO A 10 -7.39 6.40 -10.63
N ASP A 11 -7.18 7.45 -9.85
CA ASP A 11 -7.44 8.86 -10.19
C ASP A 11 -6.18 9.61 -10.68
N GLN A 12 -5.01 8.97 -10.73
CA GLN A 12 -3.76 9.58 -11.23
C GLN A 12 -3.67 9.58 -12.77
N GLU A 13 -4.56 10.32 -13.44
CA GLU A 13 -4.73 10.29 -14.90
C GLU A 13 -3.44 10.50 -15.71
N SER A 14 -2.60 11.46 -15.31
CA SER A 14 -1.34 11.76 -15.99
C SER A 14 -0.36 10.58 -15.93
N LEU A 15 -0.25 9.91 -14.78
CA LEU A 15 0.62 8.76 -14.60
C LEU A 15 0.08 7.55 -15.37
N ILE A 16 -1.23 7.29 -15.27
CA ILE A 16 -1.93 6.25 -16.03
C ILE A 16 -1.66 6.39 -17.53
N ARG A 17 -1.74 7.62 -18.08
CA ARG A 17 -1.45 7.89 -19.49
C ARG A 17 -0.02 7.53 -19.86
N LEU A 18 0.96 7.93 -19.03
CA LEU A 18 2.38 7.64 -19.26
C LEU A 18 2.67 6.14 -19.21
N VAL A 19 2.19 5.46 -18.16
CA VAL A 19 2.39 4.02 -17.95
C VAL A 19 1.85 3.19 -19.11
N LYS A 20 0.68 3.58 -19.67
CA LYS A 20 0.13 2.97 -20.89
C LYS A 20 1.05 3.12 -22.09
N GLN A 21 1.65 4.30 -22.27
CA GLN A 21 2.60 4.55 -23.38
C GLN A 21 3.88 3.71 -23.25
N CYS A 22 4.24 3.32 -22.02
CA CYS A 22 5.33 2.39 -21.76
C CYS A 22 4.96 0.90 -22.02
N GLY A 23 3.73 0.62 -22.45
CA GLY A 23 3.27 -0.75 -22.73
C GLY A 23 2.96 -1.59 -21.49
N VAL A 24 2.87 -0.96 -20.31
CA VAL A 24 2.53 -1.63 -19.06
C VAL A 24 1.02 -1.88 -19.00
N THR A 25 0.64 -3.10 -18.64
CA THR A 25 -0.77 -3.55 -18.56
C THR A 25 -1.22 -3.92 -17.15
N ASP A 26 -0.27 -4.01 -16.22
CA ASP A 26 -0.46 -4.46 -14.86
C ASP A 26 -0.30 -3.30 -13.87
N VAL A 27 -1.09 -3.31 -12.80
CA VAL A 27 -1.00 -2.32 -11.72
C VAL A 27 -0.83 -3.00 -10.37
N VAL A 28 0.04 -2.42 -9.53
CA VAL A 28 0.02 -2.63 -8.08
C VAL A 28 -0.90 -1.57 -7.50
N GLY A 29 -2.10 -1.97 -7.10
CA GLY A 29 -3.12 -1.04 -6.62
C GLY A 29 -3.15 -0.95 -5.11
N ALA A 30 -3.77 0.10 -4.59
CA ALA A 30 -4.02 0.29 -3.18
C ALA A 30 -5.50 0.27 -2.78
N MET A 31 -5.74 -0.08 -1.51
CA MET A 31 -7.04 0.07 -0.85
C MET A 31 -7.45 1.55 -0.79
N ASP A 32 -8.75 1.80 -0.80
CA ASP A 32 -9.32 3.14 -0.68
C ASP A 32 -9.50 3.51 0.79
N TRP A 33 -8.68 4.45 1.26
CA TRP A 33 -8.65 4.93 2.65
C TRP A 33 -9.46 6.22 2.88
N SER A 34 -10.18 6.71 1.87
CA SER A 34 -10.86 8.02 1.92
C SER A 34 -11.87 8.20 3.05
N GLU A 35 -12.43 7.11 3.57
CA GLU A 35 -13.44 7.12 4.63
C GLU A 35 -12.85 6.85 6.03
N GLY A 36 -11.55 6.55 6.13
CA GLY A 36 -10.90 6.20 7.40
C GLY A 36 -11.34 4.86 7.98
N LEU A 37 -11.21 4.72 9.30
CA LEU A 37 -11.50 3.49 10.06
C LEU A 37 -12.76 3.57 10.93
N GLU A 38 -13.30 4.76 11.17
CA GLU A 38 -14.50 4.99 11.97
C GLU A 38 -15.77 4.80 11.13
N VAL A 39 -15.87 3.65 10.48
CA VAL A 39 -16.97 3.28 9.59
C VAL A 39 -17.47 1.87 9.91
N PRO A 40 -18.70 1.52 9.51
CA PRO A 40 -19.17 0.14 9.58
C PRO A 40 -18.20 -0.82 8.90
N LYS A 41 -18.15 -2.07 9.37
CA LYS A 41 -17.21 -3.10 8.91
C LYS A 41 -17.24 -3.27 7.39
N GLU A 42 -18.41 -3.18 6.80
CA GLU A 42 -18.67 -3.34 5.36
C GLU A 42 -18.08 -2.20 4.53
N ARG A 43 -17.73 -1.07 5.16
CA ARG A 43 -17.12 0.11 4.54
C ARG A 43 -15.62 0.24 4.82
N LEU A 44 -15.03 -0.69 5.59
CA LEU A 44 -13.58 -0.69 5.82
C LEU A 44 -12.82 -0.95 4.51
N PRO A 45 -11.59 -0.41 4.35
CA PRO A 45 -10.85 -0.51 3.08
C PRO A 45 -10.60 -1.94 2.56
N TRP A 46 -10.53 -2.93 3.47
CA TRP A 46 -10.34 -4.35 3.15
C TRP A 46 -11.64 -5.17 3.08
N SER A 47 -12.80 -4.51 3.18
CA SER A 47 -14.09 -5.16 2.98
C SER A 47 -14.25 -5.59 1.53
N LEU A 48 -15.08 -6.61 1.30
CA LEU A 48 -15.32 -7.14 -0.04
C LEU A 48 -15.84 -6.07 -1.00
N ASP A 49 -16.81 -5.26 -0.57
CA ASP A 49 -17.45 -4.25 -1.41
C ASP A 49 -16.50 -3.11 -1.75
N LYS A 50 -15.68 -2.66 -0.78
CA LYS A 50 -14.67 -1.61 -1.01
C LYS A 50 -13.56 -2.10 -1.95
N LEU A 51 -13.05 -3.31 -1.75
CA LEU A 51 -12.06 -3.90 -2.64
C LEU A 51 -12.63 -4.13 -4.05
N ALA A 52 -13.89 -4.59 -4.17
CA ALA A 52 -14.55 -4.79 -5.46
C ALA A 52 -14.74 -3.46 -6.21
N ALA A 53 -15.19 -2.43 -5.51
CA ALA A 53 -15.33 -1.09 -6.07
C ALA A 53 -13.97 -0.54 -6.54
N GLN A 54 -12.93 -0.72 -5.74
CA GLN A 54 -11.58 -0.27 -6.06
C GLN A 54 -10.97 -1.05 -7.23
N LYS A 55 -11.11 -2.38 -7.27
CA LYS A 55 -10.72 -3.21 -8.42
C LYS A 55 -11.40 -2.72 -9.70
N LYS A 56 -12.71 -2.47 -9.66
CA LYS A 56 -13.46 -1.93 -10.82
C LYS A 56 -12.93 -0.57 -11.28
N ARG A 57 -12.48 0.29 -10.36
CA ARG A 57 -11.85 1.57 -10.71
C ARG A 57 -10.54 1.36 -11.49
N TYR A 58 -9.70 0.41 -11.09
CA TYR A 58 -8.50 0.04 -11.85
C TYR A 58 -8.84 -0.57 -13.21
N GLU A 59 -9.78 -1.51 -13.27
CA GLU A 59 -10.16 -2.14 -14.55
C GLU A 59 -10.75 -1.14 -15.54
N LYS A 60 -11.46 -0.11 -15.06
CA LYS A 60 -11.96 0.98 -15.91
C LYS A 60 -10.84 1.78 -16.56
N THR A 61 -9.65 1.83 -15.96
CA THR A 61 -8.48 2.47 -16.58
C THR A 61 -7.79 1.56 -17.59
N GLY A 62 -8.24 0.30 -17.76
CA GLY A 62 -7.67 -0.66 -18.71
C GLY A 62 -6.46 -1.42 -18.18
N PHE A 63 -6.22 -1.40 -16.87
CA PHE A 63 -5.17 -2.16 -16.21
C PHE A 63 -5.73 -3.38 -15.49
N TYR A 64 -4.96 -4.46 -15.46
CA TYR A 64 -5.22 -5.61 -14.59
C TYR A 64 -4.63 -5.37 -13.20
N LEU A 65 -5.47 -5.46 -12.15
CA LEU A 65 -5.02 -5.36 -10.76
C LEU A 65 -4.21 -6.61 -10.39
N ALA A 66 -2.90 -6.54 -10.58
CA ALA A 66 -1.98 -7.68 -10.45
C ALA A 66 -1.56 -7.93 -9.01
N ALA A 67 -1.49 -6.87 -8.19
CA ALA A 67 -1.17 -6.98 -6.78
C ALA A 67 -1.91 -5.89 -6.00
N LEU A 68 -2.18 -6.16 -4.73
CA LEU A 68 -2.66 -5.17 -3.78
C LEU A 68 -1.54 -4.80 -2.82
N GLU A 69 -1.28 -3.50 -2.72
CA GLU A 69 -0.47 -2.85 -1.70
C GLU A 69 -1.35 -1.76 -1.08
N ASN A 70 -1.92 -1.94 0.11
CA ASN A 70 -1.12 -2.13 1.31
C ASN A 70 -1.79 -3.14 2.27
N ARG A 71 -1.72 -2.91 3.58
CA ARG A 71 -2.27 -3.80 4.63
C ARG A 71 -3.35 -3.13 5.50
N PRO A 72 -4.22 -3.89 6.18
CA PRO A 72 -5.00 -3.40 7.31
C PRO A 72 -4.08 -2.95 8.46
N PRO A 73 -4.63 -2.38 9.55
CA PRO A 73 -3.90 -2.24 10.80
C PRO A 73 -3.20 -3.55 11.19
N MET A 74 -1.89 -3.45 11.45
CA MET A 74 -1.04 -4.59 11.84
C MET A 74 -0.01 -4.17 12.91
N GLU A 75 -0.25 -3.07 13.63
CA GLU A 75 0.75 -2.56 14.59
C GLU A 75 0.81 -3.45 15.83
N LYS A 76 -0.36 -3.80 16.37
CA LYS A 76 -0.48 -4.64 17.57
C LYS A 76 0.01 -6.05 17.33
N VAL A 77 -0.21 -6.61 16.14
CA VAL A 77 0.31 -7.93 15.77
C VAL A 77 1.82 -7.93 15.61
N LYS A 78 2.40 -6.87 15.04
CA LYS A 78 3.87 -6.74 14.95
C LYS A 78 4.50 -6.61 16.34
N LEU A 79 3.88 -5.85 17.23
CA LEU A 79 4.34 -5.66 18.63
C LEU A 79 3.98 -6.83 19.56
N GLY A 80 3.06 -7.72 19.15
CA GLY A 80 2.64 -8.87 19.94
C GLY A 80 1.74 -8.54 21.14
N ILE A 81 1.10 -7.37 21.15
CA ILE A 81 0.33 -6.82 22.29
C ILE A 81 -1.18 -7.09 22.22
N GLU A 82 -1.93 -6.61 23.21
CA GLU A 82 -3.40 -6.73 23.26
C GLU A 82 -4.05 -6.16 21.99
N GLY A 83 -4.97 -6.92 21.40
CA GLY A 83 -5.62 -6.62 20.14
C GLY A 83 -4.91 -7.17 18.89
N ARG A 84 -3.76 -7.85 19.05
CA ARG A 84 -3.09 -8.57 17.94
C ARG A 84 -4.02 -9.55 17.21
N ASP A 85 -4.84 -10.29 17.93
CA ASP A 85 -5.70 -11.32 17.33
C ASP A 85 -6.81 -10.68 16.47
N GLN A 86 -7.27 -9.48 16.87
CA GLN A 86 -8.22 -8.70 16.07
C GLN A 86 -7.58 -8.23 14.75
N GLU A 87 -6.33 -7.76 14.77
CA GLU A 87 -5.61 -7.37 13.55
C GLU A 87 -5.31 -8.59 12.66
N ILE A 88 -4.97 -9.74 13.24
CA ILE A 88 -4.82 -11.00 12.49
C ILE A 88 -6.12 -11.35 11.76
N GLU A 89 -7.28 -11.25 12.43
CA GLU A 89 -8.58 -11.51 11.78
C GLU A 89 -8.87 -10.53 10.63
N GLN A 90 -8.46 -9.26 10.75
CA GLN A 90 -8.59 -8.29 9.63
C GLN A 90 -7.72 -8.67 8.43
N VAL A 91 -6.49 -9.14 8.67
CA VAL A 91 -5.61 -9.64 7.61
C VAL A 91 -6.19 -10.89 6.95
N ILE A 92 -6.71 -11.83 7.74
CA ILE A 92 -7.36 -13.04 7.21
C ILE A 92 -8.59 -12.66 6.37
N GLU A 93 -9.39 -11.70 6.82
CA GLU A 93 -10.52 -11.16 6.07
C GLU A 93 -10.08 -10.55 4.73
N LEU A 94 -9.04 -9.73 4.74
CA LEU A 94 -8.45 -9.18 3.51
C LEU A 94 -8.07 -10.31 2.54
N ILE A 95 -7.30 -11.31 2.99
CA ILE A 95 -6.84 -12.41 2.14
C ILE A 95 -8.02 -13.19 1.56
N ARG A 96 -9.05 -13.48 2.36
CA ARG A 96 -10.29 -14.14 1.90
C ARG A 96 -11.00 -13.31 0.83
N ASN A 97 -11.12 -11.99 1.03
CA ASN A 97 -11.79 -11.11 0.09
C ASN A 97 -10.97 -10.91 -1.20
N MET A 98 -9.65 -10.81 -1.11
CA MET A 98 -8.76 -10.84 -2.28
C MET A 98 -8.94 -12.12 -3.09
N GLY A 99 -9.05 -13.28 -2.43
CA GLY A 99 -9.33 -14.55 -3.09
C GLY A 99 -10.67 -14.56 -3.83
N LYS A 100 -11.75 -14.04 -3.22
CA LYS A 100 -13.06 -13.89 -3.89
C LYS A 100 -13.01 -12.96 -5.12
N LEU A 101 -12.12 -11.97 -5.08
CA LEU A 101 -11.94 -11.00 -6.16
C LEU A 101 -10.81 -11.37 -7.12
N GLU A 102 -10.19 -12.54 -6.96
CA GLU A 102 -9.09 -13.02 -7.80
C GLU A 102 -7.92 -12.03 -7.90
N ILE A 103 -7.61 -11.32 -6.80
CA ILE A 103 -6.41 -10.48 -6.69
C ILE A 103 -5.27 -11.38 -6.21
N PRO A 104 -4.26 -11.69 -7.06
CA PRO A 104 -3.42 -12.87 -6.84
C PRO A 104 -2.25 -12.64 -5.89
N VAL A 105 -1.86 -11.38 -5.66
CA VAL A 105 -0.67 -11.04 -4.88
C VAL A 105 -1.01 -9.97 -3.84
N TRP A 106 -0.60 -10.20 -2.60
CA TRP A 106 -0.63 -9.22 -1.53
C TRP A 106 0.79 -8.78 -1.19
N CYS A 107 1.04 -7.47 -1.27
CA CYS A 107 2.27 -6.83 -0.83
C CYS A 107 2.04 -6.24 0.57
N TYR A 108 2.81 -6.69 1.56
CA TYR A 108 2.75 -6.22 2.95
C TYR A 108 4.16 -6.03 3.52
N GLU A 109 4.23 -5.39 4.69
CA GLU A 109 5.48 -5.16 5.42
C GLU A 109 5.35 -5.53 6.90
N TRP A 110 6.50 -5.82 7.54
CA TRP A 110 6.63 -6.18 8.96
C TRP A 110 7.58 -5.24 9.73
N MET A 111 7.54 -3.95 9.41
CA MET A 111 8.22 -2.87 10.11
C MET A 111 7.26 -2.26 11.15
N PRO A 112 7.46 -2.51 12.46
CA PRO A 112 6.67 -1.89 13.52
C PRO A 112 7.03 -0.40 13.65
N ILE A 113 6.08 0.41 14.11
CA ILE A 113 6.20 1.83 14.47
C ILE A 113 6.45 2.75 13.27
N PHE A 114 7.51 2.48 12.52
CA PHE A 114 7.87 3.20 11.31
C PHE A 114 7.83 2.28 10.10
N ASN A 115 7.35 2.82 8.98
CA ASN A 115 7.57 2.21 7.67
C ASN A 115 8.99 2.56 7.19
N TRP A 116 9.28 2.44 5.90
CA TRP A 116 10.56 2.90 5.35
C TRP A 116 10.79 4.40 5.59
N ILE A 117 12.00 4.77 6.00
CA ILE A 117 12.38 6.15 6.34
C ILE A 117 13.38 6.71 5.31
N ARG A 118 13.29 8.01 5.05
CA ARG A 118 14.28 8.81 4.33
C ARG A 118 14.53 10.09 5.11
N THR A 119 15.78 10.55 5.19
CA THR A 119 16.14 11.83 5.81
C THR A 119 16.04 12.99 4.82
N THR A 120 16.00 12.71 3.52
CA THR A 120 15.76 13.69 2.45
C THR A 120 14.97 13.06 1.31
N ILE A 121 14.02 13.81 0.74
CA ILE A 121 13.15 13.34 -0.36
C ILE A 121 13.38 14.05 -1.69
N ASN A 122 14.23 15.07 -1.72
CA ASN A 122 14.43 15.98 -2.84
C ASN A 122 15.91 16.29 -3.09
N LEU A 123 16.81 15.31 -2.88
CA LEU A 123 18.24 15.49 -3.11
C LEU A 123 18.52 15.53 -4.63
N PRO A 124 19.13 16.59 -5.18
CA PRO A 124 19.53 16.61 -6.58
C PRO A 124 20.64 15.59 -6.84
N SER A 125 20.49 14.83 -7.93
CA SER A 125 21.43 13.81 -8.40
C SER A 125 21.83 14.07 -9.85
N ARG A 126 22.45 13.08 -10.51
CA ARG A 126 22.93 13.16 -11.90
C ARG A 126 21.85 13.72 -12.82
N GLY A 127 22.17 14.81 -13.51
CA GLY A 127 21.28 15.46 -14.47
C GLY A 127 20.13 16.27 -13.85
N GLY A 128 20.21 16.60 -12.55
CA GLY A 128 19.18 17.39 -11.87
C GLY A 128 17.96 16.58 -11.40
N ALA A 129 17.97 15.26 -11.58
CA ALA A 129 16.93 14.38 -11.06
C ALA A 129 16.90 14.43 -9.52
N LEU A 130 15.71 14.44 -8.94
CA LEU A 130 15.54 14.37 -7.49
C LEU A 130 15.53 12.91 -7.03
N VAL A 131 16.26 12.61 -5.96
CA VAL A 131 16.30 11.28 -5.33
C VAL A 131 16.01 11.38 -3.84
N THR A 132 15.69 10.23 -3.24
CA THR A 132 15.59 10.09 -1.79
C THR A 132 16.93 9.64 -1.19
N GLN A 133 17.23 10.06 0.04
CA GLN A 133 18.43 9.70 0.77
C GLN A 133 18.09 9.38 2.22
N PHE A 134 18.89 8.52 2.83
CA PHE A 134 18.97 8.35 4.28
C PHE A 134 20.41 8.63 4.74
N ARG A 135 20.58 9.49 5.73
CA ARG A 135 21.86 9.74 6.41
C ARG A 135 21.67 9.60 7.92
N LEU A 136 22.45 8.74 8.55
CA LEU A 136 22.33 8.48 9.99
C LEU A 136 22.54 9.75 10.84
N GLU A 137 23.43 10.64 10.42
CA GLU A 137 23.73 11.90 11.13
C GLU A 137 22.55 12.89 11.17
N ASP A 138 21.58 12.78 10.25
CA ASP A 138 20.38 13.63 10.25
C ASP A 138 19.34 13.13 11.27
N VAL A 139 19.52 11.94 11.85
CA VAL A 139 18.63 11.36 12.86
C VAL A 139 19.05 11.87 14.23
N THR A 140 18.52 13.03 14.62
CA THR A 140 18.96 13.76 15.82
C THR A 140 18.24 13.37 17.11
N ASP A 141 17.12 12.66 17.01
CA ASP A 141 16.33 12.21 18.15
C ASP A 141 16.17 10.68 18.06
N PRO A 142 16.74 9.90 19.00
CA PRO A 142 16.38 8.50 19.11
C PRO A 142 14.90 8.46 19.46
N TYR A 143 14.06 8.05 18.52
CA TYR A 143 12.66 7.81 18.83
C TYR A 143 12.61 6.69 19.87
N GLU A 144 12.33 7.06 21.11
CA GLU A 144 12.07 6.13 22.21
C GLU A 144 10.55 6.08 22.40
N ASN A 145 9.99 4.88 22.28
CA ASN A 145 8.63 4.64 22.76
C ASN A 145 8.62 3.52 23.81
N GLU A 146 7.43 3.19 24.33
CA GLU A 146 7.27 2.13 25.33
C GLU A 146 7.63 0.72 24.81
N TYR A 147 7.92 0.58 23.51
CA TYR A 147 8.26 -0.67 22.82
C TYR A 147 9.73 -0.75 22.39
N GLY A 148 10.55 0.28 22.66
CA GLY A 148 11.97 0.37 22.29
C GLY A 148 12.18 1.16 21.00
#